data_AF-A0A440BGX0-F1
#
_entry.id   AF-A0A440BGX0-F1
#
_cell.length_a   1.000
_cell.length_b   1.000
_cell.length_c   1.000
_cell.angle_alpha   90.00
_cell.angle_beta   90.00
_cell.angle_gamma   90.00
#
_symmetry.space_group_name_H-M   'P 1'
#
loop_
_entity.id
_entity.type
_entity.pdbx_description
1 polymer ?
#
loop_
_entity_poly.entity_id
_entity_poly.type
_entity_poly.pdbx_seq_one_letter_code
_entity_poly.pdbx_strand_id
1 'polypeptide(L)'
;MQTLAALLTPTIGIAVAIIAFLQWRTAHQKVLLDLFDRRQAVYSKLETAALSLVTNKEAGEECQLLTREGILEGKFLFGPDAFARISSFAKLVRQFEPLSQPERMYPDDDTTAKTDRNQQRLREADEFLRQMPSIFEPYMRMTHRRVRSPIEYIREKFGRDRF
;
A
#
# COMPACT_ATOMS: atom_id res chain seq x y z
N MET A 1 -7.72 45.21 -40.96
CA MET A 1 -6.78 44.29 -40.27
C MET A 1 -7.06 44.10 -38.77
N GLN A 2 -8.22 44.48 -38.21
CA GLN A 2 -8.52 44.31 -36.77
C GLN A 2 -9.49 43.17 -36.43
N THR A 3 -10.27 42.68 -37.41
CA THR A 3 -11.28 41.62 -37.21
C THR A 3 -10.69 40.22 -37.05
N LEU A 4 -9.55 39.94 -37.70
CA LEU A 4 -8.85 38.65 -37.56
C LEU A 4 -8.24 38.45 -36.17
N ALA A 5 -7.76 39.54 -35.53
CA ALA A 5 -7.23 39.49 -34.16
C ALA A 5 -8.33 39.28 -33.11
N ALA A 6 -9.52 39.85 -33.33
CA ALA A 6 -10.66 39.73 -32.42
C ALA A 6 -11.23 38.31 -32.32
N LEU A 7 -11.09 37.49 -33.37
CA LEU A 7 -11.47 36.07 -33.37
C LEU A 7 -10.34 35.15 -32.86
N LEU A 8 -9.09 35.64 -32.84
CA LEU A 8 -7.95 34.87 -32.38
C LEU A 8 -7.98 34.66 -30.87
N THR A 9 -8.32 35.70 -30.10
CA THR A 9 -8.39 35.66 -28.63
C THR A 9 -9.39 34.62 -28.11
N PRO A 10 -10.66 34.55 -28.55
CA PRO A 10 -11.59 33.52 -28.09
C PRO A 10 -11.17 32.12 -28.56
N THR A 11 -10.57 32.00 -29.75
CA THR A 11 -10.06 30.71 -30.26
C THR A 11 -8.93 30.18 -29.39
N ILE A 12 -7.96 31.03 -29.02
CA ILE A 12 -6.88 30.69 -28.10
C ILE A 12 -7.46 30.35 -26.72
N GLY A 13 -8.44 31.12 -26.23
CA GLY A 13 -9.12 30.83 -24.96
C GLY A 13 -9.75 29.44 -24.92
N ILE A 14 -10.46 29.06 -26.00
CA ILE A 14 -11.05 27.71 -26.15
C ILE A 14 -9.95 26.64 -26.19
N ALA A 15 -8.89 26.86 -26.98
CA ALA A 15 -7.78 25.91 -27.07
C ALA A 15 -7.10 25.69 -25.71
N VAL A 16 -6.83 26.77 -24.96
CA VAL A 16 -6.28 26.71 -23.60
C VAL A 16 -7.22 25.97 -22.65
N ALA A 17 -8.52 26.21 -22.73
CA ALA A 17 -9.51 25.51 -21.90
C ALA A 17 -9.54 24.00 -22.18
N ILE A 18 -9.45 23.60 -23.45
CA ILE A 18 -9.37 22.18 -23.84
C ILE A 18 -8.08 21.54 -23.31
N ILE A 19 -6.94 22.20 -23.51
CA ILE A 19 -5.63 21.71 -23.05
C ILE A 19 -5.64 21.56 -21.52
N ALA A 20 -6.14 22.56 -20.80
CA ALA A 20 -6.24 22.52 -19.34
C ALA A 20 -7.14 21.36 -18.86
N PHE A 21 -8.26 21.10 -19.54
CA PHE A 21 -9.13 19.96 -19.24
C PHE A 21 -8.43 18.61 -19.46
N LEU A 22 -7.70 18.47 -20.57
CA LEU A 22 -6.92 17.26 -20.87
C LEU A 22 -5.79 17.06 -19.86
N GLN A 23 -5.06 18.12 -19.50
CA GLN A 23 -4.01 18.08 -18.48
C GLN A 23 -4.57 17.68 -17.12
N TRP A 24 -5.73 18.21 -16.73
CA TRP A 24 -6.39 17.81 -15.49
C TRP A 24 -6.75 16.32 -15.50
N ARG A 25 -7.33 15.82 -16.59
CA ARG A 25 -7.67 14.39 -16.74
C ARG A 25 -6.42 13.50 -16.64
N THR A 26 -5.33 13.87 -17.30
CA THR A 26 -4.07 13.11 -17.25
C THR A 26 -3.44 13.14 -15.85
N ALA A 27 -3.38 14.31 -15.21
CA ALA A 27 -2.85 14.45 -13.85
C ALA A 27 -3.68 13.63 -12.84
N HIS A 28 -5.00 13.63 -13.00
CA HIS A 28 -5.90 12.84 -12.16
C HIS A 28 -5.64 11.34 -12.28
N GLN A 29 -5.50 10.83 -13.50
CA GLN A 29 -5.17 9.42 -13.73
C GLN A 29 -3.80 9.06 -13.15
N LYS A 30 -2.82 9.96 -13.28
CA LYS A 30 -1.47 9.75 -12.74
C LYS A 30 -1.46 9.63 -11.22
N VAL A 31 -2.19 10.50 -10.50
CA VAL A 31 -2.24 10.43 -9.02
C VAL A 31 -2.82 9.10 -8.52
N LEU A 32 -3.83 8.55 -9.23
CA LEU A 32 -4.40 7.25 -8.89
C LEU A 32 -3.43 6.11 -9.15
N LEU A 33 -2.71 6.15 -10.28
CA LEU A 33 -1.68 5.18 -10.61
C LEU A 33 -0.53 5.24 -9.59
N ASP A 34 -0.02 6.43 -9.27
CA ASP A 34 1.04 6.61 -8.27
C ASP A 34 0.63 6.05 -6.89
N LEU A 35 -0.64 6.22 -6.50
CA LEU A 35 -1.16 5.64 -5.24
C LEU A 35 -1.25 4.11 -5.32
N PHE A 36 -1.70 3.58 -6.44
CA PHE A 36 -1.77 2.13 -6.67
C PHE A 36 -0.37 1.52 -6.62
N ASP A 37 0.61 2.09 -7.33
CA ASP A 37 1.98 1.60 -7.36
C ASP A 37 2.62 1.59 -5.97
N ARG A 38 2.39 2.65 -5.17
CA ARG A 38 2.84 2.70 -3.77
C ARG A 38 2.21 1.60 -2.92
N ARG A 39 0.92 1.31 -3.11
CA ARG A 39 0.23 0.24 -2.38
C ARG A 39 0.69 -1.14 -2.82
N GLN A 40 0.88 -1.35 -4.13
CA GLN A 40 1.41 -2.57 -4.70
C GLN A 40 2.83 -2.86 -4.19
N ALA A 41 3.67 -1.82 -4.07
CA ALA A 41 5.02 -1.97 -3.53
C ALA A 41 4.99 -2.49 -2.09
N VAL A 42 4.15 -1.93 -1.22
CA VAL A 42 4.02 -2.43 0.17
C VAL A 42 3.45 -3.84 0.21
N TYR A 43 2.43 -4.12 -0.60
CA TYR A 43 1.85 -5.46 -0.73
C TYR A 43 2.94 -6.48 -1.10
N SER A 44 3.73 -6.20 -2.13
CA SER A 44 4.79 -7.08 -2.61
C SER A 44 5.88 -7.29 -1.56
N LYS A 45 6.33 -6.24 -0.85
CA LYS A 45 7.31 -6.38 0.24
C LYS A 45 6.82 -7.33 1.34
N LEU A 46 5.57 -7.16 1.77
CA LEU A 46 4.96 -8.00 2.80
C LEU A 46 4.73 -9.44 2.34
N GLU A 47 4.34 -9.62 1.08
CA GLU A 47 4.14 -10.93 0.46
C GLU A 47 5.47 -11.69 0.37
N THR A 48 6.53 -11.03 -0.12
CA THR A 48 7.88 -11.61 -0.17
C THR A 48 8.39 -11.95 1.22
N ALA A 49 8.19 -11.08 2.21
CA ALA A 49 8.59 -11.35 3.59
C ALA A 49 7.83 -12.56 4.18
N ALA A 50 6.51 -12.60 4.03
CA ALA A 50 5.69 -13.70 4.53
C ALA A 50 6.01 -15.03 3.83
N LEU A 51 6.19 -15.01 2.51
CA LEU A 51 6.59 -16.18 1.74
C LEU A 51 7.98 -16.68 2.16
N SER A 52 8.96 -15.78 2.31
CA SER A 52 10.30 -16.13 2.78
C SER A 52 10.25 -16.79 4.17
N LEU A 53 9.47 -16.22 5.09
CA LEU A 53 9.31 -16.79 6.43
C LEU A 53 8.68 -18.19 6.40
N VAL A 54 7.61 -18.39 5.62
CA VAL A 54 6.90 -19.68 5.53
C VAL A 54 7.73 -20.75 4.82
N THR A 55 8.38 -20.40 3.71
CA THR A 55 9.16 -21.33 2.89
C THR A 55 10.48 -21.70 3.55
N ASN A 56 11.24 -20.71 4.03
CA ASN A 56 12.56 -20.94 4.62
C ASN A 56 12.47 -21.36 6.09
N LYS A 57 11.31 -21.15 6.73
CA LYS A 57 11.10 -21.37 8.18
C LYS A 57 12.08 -20.59 9.04
N GLU A 58 12.56 -19.45 8.54
CA GLU A 58 13.54 -18.59 9.19
C GLU A 58 13.20 -17.11 8.93
N ALA A 59 13.30 -16.29 9.97
CA ALA A 59 13.15 -14.83 9.87
C ALA A 59 14.51 -14.16 9.62
N GLY A 60 15.08 -14.42 8.45
CA GLY A 60 16.36 -13.84 8.02
C GLY A 60 16.33 -12.31 7.92
N GLU A 61 17.51 -11.70 7.73
CA GLU A 61 17.67 -10.24 7.69
C GLU A 61 16.77 -9.57 6.65
N GLU A 62 16.68 -10.14 5.44
CA GLU A 62 15.82 -9.63 4.37
C GLU A 62 14.34 -9.64 4.77
N CYS A 63 13.86 -10.73 5.38
CA CYS A 63 12.49 -10.84 5.88
C CYS A 63 12.19 -9.73 6.91
N GLN A 64 13.14 -9.49 7.83
CA GLN A 64 12.99 -8.45 8.85
C GLN A 64 12.99 -7.04 8.23
N LEU A 65 13.88 -6.78 7.26
CA LEU A 65 13.99 -5.51 6.57
C LEU A 65 12.70 -5.19 5.79
N LEU A 66 12.24 -6.11 4.93
CA LEU A 66 11.03 -5.96 4.13
C LEU A 66 9.80 -5.75 5.00
N THR A 67 9.70 -6.50 6.10
CA THR A 67 8.62 -6.33 7.09
C THR A 67 8.64 -4.94 7.72
N ARG A 68 9.82 -4.44 8.09
CA ARG A 68 9.97 -3.11 8.70
C ARG A 68 9.61 -2.00 7.73
N GLU A 69 10.07 -2.08 6.49
CA GLU A 69 9.69 -1.13 5.44
C GLU A 69 8.18 -1.16 5.18
N GLY A 70 7.60 -2.35 5.07
CA GLY A 70 6.16 -2.53 4.86
C GLY A 70 5.30 -1.90 5.96
N ILE A 71 5.72 -1.94 7.23
CA ILE A 71 5.04 -1.21 8.31
C ILE A 71 5.13 0.30 8.11
N LEU A 72 6.34 0.82 7.89
CA LEU A 72 6.59 2.26 7.84
C LEU A 72 5.80 2.92 6.71
N GLU A 73 5.82 2.29 5.53
CA GLU A 73 5.09 2.76 4.35
C GLU A 73 3.59 2.46 4.47
N GLY A 74 3.22 1.28 4.97
CA GLY A 74 1.85 0.82 5.05
C GLY A 74 0.95 1.66 5.96
N LYS A 75 1.51 2.26 7.02
CA LYS A 75 0.76 3.09 7.98
C LYS A 75 -0.02 4.24 7.32
N PHE A 76 0.50 4.81 6.24
CA PHE A 76 -0.11 5.97 5.58
C PHE A 76 -0.92 5.60 4.33
N LEU A 77 -0.72 4.40 3.80
CA LEU A 77 -1.33 3.95 2.54
C LEU A 77 -2.62 3.14 2.75
N PHE A 78 -2.72 2.47 3.89
CA PHE A 78 -3.82 1.59 4.26
C PHE A 78 -4.59 2.12 5.47
N GLY A 79 -5.85 1.69 5.60
CA GLY A 79 -6.68 2.02 6.74
C GLY A 79 -6.31 1.21 7.99
N PRO A 80 -6.94 1.52 9.13
CA PRO A 80 -6.58 0.96 10.44
C PRO A 80 -6.65 -0.57 10.49
N ASP A 81 -7.65 -1.17 9.84
CA ASP A 81 -7.85 -2.62 9.88
C ASP A 81 -6.73 -3.37 9.16
N ALA A 82 -6.36 -2.94 7.96
CA ALA A 82 -5.24 -3.52 7.23
C ALA A 82 -3.92 -3.29 7.96
N PHE A 83 -3.70 -2.08 8.49
CA PHE A 83 -2.49 -1.78 9.26
C PHE A 83 -2.36 -2.61 10.54
N ALA A 84 -3.48 -2.93 11.21
CA ALA A 84 -3.47 -3.82 12.38
C ALA A 84 -3.00 -5.24 12.01
N ARG A 85 -3.38 -5.74 10.83
CA ARG A 85 -2.91 -7.05 10.33
C ARG A 85 -1.42 -7.02 9.98
N ILE A 86 -0.96 -5.98 9.29
CA ILE A 86 0.47 -5.77 8.99
C ILE A 86 1.29 -5.73 10.30
N SER A 87 0.80 -4.99 11.30
CA SER A 87 1.47 -4.85 12.59
C SER A 87 1.53 -6.16 13.36
N SER A 88 0.47 -6.99 13.24
CA SER A 88 0.43 -8.33 13.83
C SER A 88 1.48 -9.24 13.18
N PHE A 89 1.53 -9.29 11.84
CA PHE A 89 2.55 -10.03 11.11
C PHE A 89 3.97 -9.60 11.49
N ALA A 90 4.22 -8.30 11.58
CA ALA A 90 5.52 -7.80 11.97
C ALA A 90 5.95 -8.15 13.40
N LYS A 91 4.98 -8.27 14.31
CA LYS A 91 5.23 -8.77 15.66
C LYS A 91 5.67 -10.24 15.61
N LEU A 92 5.06 -11.06 14.75
CA LEU A 92 5.46 -12.46 14.56
C LEU A 92 6.91 -12.57 14.07
N VAL A 93 7.24 -11.81 13.02
CA VAL A 93 8.60 -11.78 12.45
C VAL A 93 9.63 -11.38 13.51
N ARG A 94 9.35 -10.34 14.30
CA ARG A 94 10.25 -9.87 15.36
C ARG A 94 10.45 -10.86 16.50
N GLN A 95 9.39 -11.62 16.82
CA GLN A 95 9.41 -12.60 17.90
C GLN A 95 9.95 -13.95 17.43
N PHE A 96 10.26 -14.12 16.16
CA PHE A 96 10.81 -15.36 15.63
C PHE A 96 12.23 -15.57 16.15
N GLU A 97 12.48 -16.73 16.77
CA GLU A 97 13.75 -17.04 17.43
C GLU A 97 14.46 -18.15 16.65
N PRO A 98 15.50 -17.87 15.84
CA PRO A 98 16.18 -18.91 15.09
C PRO A 98 16.89 -19.89 16.04
N LEU A 99 16.77 -21.18 15.77
CA LEU A 99 17.52 -22.20 16.51
C LEU A 99 18.98 -22.20 16.05
N SER A 100 19.90 -22.04 17.00
CA SER A 100 21.33 -22.20 16.79
C SER A 100 21.69 -23.67 16.46
N GLN A 101 22.85 -23.87 15.84
CA GLN A 101 23.30 -25.22 15.47
C GLN A 101 23.39 -26.19 16.67
N PRO A 102 23.90 -25.80 17.85
CA PRO A 102 23.91 -26.66 19.03
C PRO A 102 22.51 -27.05 19.50
N GLU A 103 21.56 -26.10 19.53
CA GLU A 103 20.16 -26.36 19.91
C GLU A 103 19.51 -27.37 18.96
N ARG A 104 19.81 -27.29 17.64
CA ARG A 104 19.31 -28.29 16.66
C ARG A 104 19.88 -29.69 16.89
N MET A 105 21.11 -29.79 17.38
CA MET A 105 21.82 -31.07 17.53
C MET A 105 21.55 -31.75 18.89
N TYR A 106 21.30 -30.95 19.93
CA TYR A 106 21.03 -31.41 21.29
C TYR A 106 19.80 -30.68 21.85
N PRO A 107 18.58 -31.08 21.44
CA PRO A 107 17.37 -30.42 21.91
C PRO A 107 17.12 -30.70 23.39
N ASP A 108 16.93 -29.63 24.15
CA ASP A 108 16.43 -29.64 25.52
C ASP A 108 14.97 -29.16 25.59
N ASP A 109 14.39 -29.13 26.79
CA ASP A 109 13.00 -28.70 27.00
C ASP A 109 12.75 -27.27 26.49
N ASP A 110 13.73 -26.37 26.61
CA ASP A 110 13.63 -24.99 26.10
C ASP A 110 13.65 -24.94 24.57
N THR A 111 14.49 -25.75 23.93
CA THR A 111 14.56 -25.90 22.47
C THR A 111 13.25 -26.40 21.89
N THR A 112 12.62 -27.39 22.53
CA THR A 112 11.29 -27.88 22.13
C THR A 112 10.25 -26.78 22.27
N ALA A 113 10.23 -26.05 23.40
CA ALA A 113 9.31 -24.94 23.61
C ALA A 113 9.51 -23.79 22.61
N LYS A 114 10.76 -23.50 22.19
CA LYS A 114 11.06 -22.53 21.12
C LYS A 114 10.56 -23.00 19.76
N THR A 115 10.77 -24.28 19.45
CA THR A 115 10.32 -24.91 18.20
C THR A 115 8.80 -24.82 18.07
N ASP A 116 8.06 -25.15 19.13
CA ASP A 116 6.60 -25.08 19.15
C ASP A 116 6.10 -23.64 18.96
N ARG A 117 6.73 -22.68 19.67
CA ARG A 117 6.44 -21.24 19.49
C ARG A 117 6.68 -20.77 18.06
N ASN A 118 7.78 -21.18 17.44
CA ASN A 118 8.08 -20.84 16.05
C ASN A 118 7.13 -21.51 15.06
N GLN A 119 6.76 -22.78 15.29
CA GLN A 119 5.76 -23.45 14.46
C GLN A 119 4.41 -22.72 14.50
N GLN A 120 3.98 -22.25 15.68
CA GLN A 120 2.76 -21.45 15.80
C GLN A 120 2.88 -20.14 15.01
N ARG A 121 4.01 -19.43 15.10
CA ARG A 121 4.25 -18.20 14.33
C ARG A 121 4.26 -18.44 12.82
N LEU A 122 4.79 -19.57 12.36
CA LEU A 122 4.77 -19.95 10.94
C LEU A 122 3.35 -20.20 10.44
N ARG A 123 2.49 -20.82 11.26
CA ARG A 123 1.07 -21.01 10.92
C ARG A 123 0.35 -19.67 10.80
N GLU A 124 0.60 -18.75 11.72
CA GLU A 124 0.01 -17.41 11.68
C GLU A 124 0.54 -16.59 10.49
N ALA A 125 1.82 -16.76 10.10
CA ALA A 125 2.38 -16.15 8.90
C ALA A 125 1.77 -16.71 7.61
N ASP A 126 1.53 -18.02 7.54
CA ASP A 126 0.81 -18.67 6.42
C ASP A 126 -0.64 -18.18 6.34
N GLU A 127 -1.32 -18.07 7.49
CA GLU A 127 -2.67 -17.51 7.55
C GLU A 127 -2.70 -16.05 7.07
N PHE A 128 -1.73 -15.23 7.53
CA PHE A 128 -1.59 -13.86 7.04
C PHE A 128 -1.44 -13.84 5.52
N LEU A 129 -0.51 -14.61 4.95
CA LEU A 129 -0.27 -14.69 3.50
C LEU A 129 -1.55 -15.05 2.73
N ARG A 130 -2.33 -16.03 3.21
CA ARG A 130 -3.61 -16.42 2.60
C ARG A 130 -4.68 -15.32 2.68
N GLN A 131 -4.69 -14.56 3.77
CA GLN A 131 -5.66 -13.49 3.98
C GLN A 131 -5.26 -12.17 3.29
N MET A 132 -3.99 -12.01 2.90
CA MET A 132 -3.47 -10.78 2.28
C MET A 132 -4.37 -10.26 1.15
N PRO A 133 -4.80 -11.06 0.15
CA PRO A 133 -5.66 -10.56 -0.92
C PRO A 133 -6.94 -9.91 -0.41
N SER A 134 -7.61 -10.52 0.57
CA SER A 134 -8.86 -9.98 1.14
C SER A 134 -8.63 -8.73 1.99
N ILE A 135 -7.54 -8.68 2.76
CA ILE A 135 -7.17 -7.52 3.60
C ILE A 135 -6.89 -6.29 2.73
N PHE A 136 -6.18 -6.49 1.62
CA PHE A 136 -5.70 -5.40 0.77
C PHE A 136 -6.66 -5.05 -0.38
N GLU A 137 -7.55 -5.96 -0.78
CA GLU A 137 -8.52 -5.76 -1.87
C GLU A 137 -9.26 -4.41 -1.83
N PRO A 138 -9.81 -3.94 -0.69
CA PRO A 138 -10.52 -2.65 -0.63
C PRO A 138 -9.65 -1.45 -1.03
N TYR A 139 -8.32 -1.57 -0.88
CA TYR A 139 -7.34 -0.54 -1.17
C TYR A 139 -6.73 -0.68 -2.57
N MET A 140 -6.78 -1.88 -3.16
CA MET A 140 -6.24 -2.17 -4.49
C MET A 140 -7.27 -1.95 -5.59
N ARG A 141 -8.57 -1.99 -5.27
CA ARG A 141 -9.64 -1.63 -6.20
C ARG A 141 -9.54 -0.14 -6.55
N MET A 142 -9.23 0.16 -7.81
CA MET A 142 -9.15 1.53 -8.36
C MET A 142 -10.48 2.30 -8.32
N THR A 143 -11.57 1.66 -7.91
CA THR A 143 -12.94 2.18 -7.97
C THR A 143 -13.28 3.20 -6.88
N HIS A 144 -12.49 3.32 -5.80
CA HIS A 144 -12.93 4.02 -4.57
C HIS A 144 -12.40 5.44 -4.33
N ARG A 145 -11.51 5.99 -5.15
CA ARG A 145 -11.14 7.41 -5.02
C ARG A 145 -11.49 8.17 -6.29
N ARG A 146 -12.73 8.66 -6.37
CA ARG A 146 -13.01 9.87 -7.15
C ARG A 146 -12.21 11.00 -6.51
N VAL A 147 -11.02 11.30 -7.02
CA VAL A 147 -10.41 12.60 -6.67
C VAL A 147 -11.33 13.69 -7.24
N ARG A 148 -11.72 14.64 -6.40
CA ARG A 148 -12.75 15.63 -6.75
C ARG A 148 -12.40 16.29 -8.08
N SER A 149 -13.40 16.45 -8.94
CA SER A 149 -13.21 17.23 -10.15
C SER A 149 -13.06 18.73 -9.81
N PRO A 150 -12.35 19.52 -10.63
CA PRO A 150 -12.27 20.96 -10.51
C PRO A 150 -13.66 21.61 -10.46
N ILE A 151 -14.62 21.04 -11.18
CA ILE A 151 -16.02 21.47 -11.15
C ILE A 151 -16.64 21.23 -9.77
N GLU A 152 -16.39 20.09 -9.13
CA GLU A 152 -16.84 19.81 -7.76
C GLU A 152 -16.14 20.71 -6.73
N TYR A 153 -14.83 20.96 -6.88
CA TYR A 153 -14.08 21.88 -6.02
C TYR A 153 -14.59 23.33 -6.15
N ILE A 154 -14.82 23.80 -7.38
CA ILE A 154 -15.38 25.13 -7.66
C ILE A 154 -16.82 25.23 -7.15
N ARG A 155 -17.66 24.21 -7.38
CA ARG A 155 -19.04 24.19 -6.89
C ARG A 155 -19.12 24.21 -5.36
N GLU A 156 -18.21 23.54 -4.66
CA GLU A 156 -18.18 23.57 -3.20
C GLU A 156 -17.66 24.90 -2.65
N LYS A 157 -16.64 25.48 -3.28
CA LYS A 157 -16.00 26.73 -2.83
C LYS A 157 -16.83 27.98 -3.16
N PHE A 158 -17.56 27.98 -4.28
CA PHE A 158 -18.36 29.12 -4.73
C PHE A 158 -19.88 28.89 -4.61
N GLY A 159 -20.32 27.67 -4.30
CA GLY A 159 -21.74 27.34 -4.04
C GLY A 159 -22.16 27.48 -2.59
N ARG A 160 -21.23 27.71 -1.65
CA ARG A 160 -21.51 27.92 -0.22
C ARG A 160 -21.86 29.39 0.11
N ASP A 161 -21.64 30.32 -0.80
CA ASP A 161 -21.86 31.77 -0.59
C ASP A 161 -23.26 32.25 -1.05
N ARG A 162 -24.25 31.35 -1.16
CA ARG A 162 -25.62 31.69 -1.58
C ARG A 162 -26.73 31.12 -0.69
N PHE A 163 -26.53 31.10 0.63
CA PHE A 163 -27.61 31.14 1.63
C PHE A 163 -27.11 31.83 2.90
#